data_AF-A0A917PKJ2-F1
#
_entry.id   AF-A0A917PKJ2-F1
#
_cell.length_a   1.000
_cell.length_b   1.000
_cell.length_c   1.000
_cell.angle_alpha   90.00
_cell.angle_beta   90.00
_cell.angle_gamma   90.00
#
_symmetry.space_group_name_H-M   'P 1'
#
loop_
_entity.id
_entity.type
_entity.pdbx_description
1 polymer ?
#
loop_
_entity_poly.entity_id
_entity_poly.type
_entity_poly.pdbx_seq_one_letter_code
_entity_poly.pdbx_strand_id
1 'polypeptide(L)'
;MPSFSNMTGLIIFVLSVGSYAFISIIALLFIMRVVQGAGWGLSTTATGTIATDLIPPKRRGEGMGYFGLSGNLALAFGPALGLTLTGYITFTSLFLICATLGLTAFVLSSRIRYKRVEQSEHKSTTVKFDIFEKSALRPSVLLLFITVTFGGIASFLPIYVEKSGVDGIELYFLVYALFLMISRLFAGKIYDRKGHLYVFPPGTALILVAMLFLSWLPNIGVMLIAAALYGLGFGAVQPTLQAWAVNDAPDNRRGMANATFFSCFDFGVRVGAILFGQIASVFGYHMIYLTAAGSVLFSLLLYVYLYIRANIREAS
;
A
#
# COMPACT_ATOMS: atom_id res chain seq x y z
N MET A 1 -1.95 -23.40 -14.70
CA MET A 1 -3.29 -23.01 -14.17
C MET A 1 -3.11 -21.69 -13.44
N PRO A 2 -4.10 -20.79 -13.43
CA PRO A 2 -4.02 -19.58 -12.62
C PRO A 2 -3.77 -19.98 -11.16
N SER A 3 -3.09 -19.12 -10.37
CA SER A 3 -2.84 -19.50 -8.98
C SER A 3 -4.20 -19.63 -8.27
N PHE A 4 -4.46 -20.82 -7.74
CA PHE A 4 -5.73 -21.13 -7.07
C PHE A 4 -6.04 -20.10 -5.98
N SER A 5 -4.99 -19.71 -5.23
CA SER A 5 -5.05 -18.69 -4.18
C SER A 5 -5.54 -17.32 -4.69
N ASN A 6 -5.06 -16.85 -5.85
CA ASN A 6 -5.52 -15.56 -6.39
C ASN A 6 -6.98 -15.60 -6.83
N MET A 7 -7.39 -16.69 -7.50
CA MET A 7 -8.79 -16.85 -7.94
C MET A 7 -9.76 -16.91 -6.76
N THR A 8 -9.40 -17.65 -5.70
CA THR A 8 -10.18 -17.68 -4.45
C THR A 8 -10.22 -16.31 -3.77
N GLY A 9 -9.11 -15.56 -3.76
CA GLY A 9 -9.09 -14.22 -3.20
C GLY A 9 -10.03 -13.25 -3.93
N LEU A 10 -9.94 -13.24 -5.27
CA LEU A 10 -10.77 -12.37 -6.12
C LEU A 10 -12.26 -12.68 -6.00
N ILE A 11 -12.67 -13.95 -5.99
CA ILE A 11 -14.10 -14.30 -5.89
C ILE A 11 -14.67 -13.91 -4.53
N ILE A 12 -13.91 -14.12 -3.45
CA ILE A 12 -14.30 -13.69 -2.09
C ILE A 12 -14.46 -12.16 -2.05
N PHE A 13 -13.51 -11.43 -2.66
CA PHE A 13 -13.57 -9.97 -2.73
C PHE A 13 -14.81 -9.47 -3.50
N VAL A 14 -15.10 -10.05 -4.67
CA VAL A 14 -16.26 -9.66 -5.50
C VAL A 14 -17.57 -9.91 -4.77
N LEU A 15 -17.75 -11.10 -4.18
CA LEU A 15 -18.96 -11.44 -3.43
C LEU A 15 -19.14 -10.51 -2.22
N SER A 16 -18.05 -10.18 -1.54
CA SER A 16 -18.09 -9.28 -0.39
C SER A 16 -18.50 -7.85 -0.78
N VAL A 17 -17.85 -7.29 -1.79
CA VAL A 17 -18.15 -5.92 -2.24
C VAL A 17 -19.56 -5.82 -2.82
N GLY A 18 -19.99 -6.81 -3.62
CA GLY A 18 -21.34 -6.85 -4.17
C GLY A 18 -22.41 -6.93 -3.09
N SER A 19 -22.13 -7.62 -1.97
CA SER A 19 -23.07 -7.69 -0.85
C SER A 19 -23.35 -6.33 -0.21
N TYR A 20 -22.38 -5.39 -0.19
CA TYR A 20 -22.56 -4.07 0.43
C TYR A 20 -23.71 -3.27 -0.18
N ALA A 21 -24.10 -3.57 -1.42
CA ALA A 21 -25.25 -2.96 -2.08
C ALA A 21 -26.58 -3.25 -1.37
N PHE A 22 -26.69 -4.38 -0.66
CA PHE A 22 -27.94 -4.90 -0.09
C PHE A 22 -27.94 -4.92 1.44
N ILE A 23 -26.81 -4.64 2.09
CA ILE A 23 -26.69 -4.78 3.54
C ILE A 23 -27.17 -3.52 4.23
N SER A 24 -28.19 -3.68 5.07
CA SER A 24 -28.78 -2.61 5.87
C SER A 24 -28.33 -2.64 7.35
N ILE A 25 -27.64 -3.70 7.78
CA ILE A 25 -27.29 -3.96 9.17
C ILE A 25 -25.79 -3.80 9.38
N ILE A 26 -25.39 -2.90 10.30
CA ILE A 26 -23.99 -2.59 10.62
C ILE A 26 -23.19 -3.85 11.03
N ALA A 27 -23.78 -4.73 11.85
CA ALA A 27 -23.12 -5.98 12.24
C ALA A 27 -22.75 -6.86 11.03
N LEU A 28 -23.64 -6.93 10.04
CA LEU A 28 -23.42 -7.72 8.83
C LEU A 28 -22.41 -7.03 7.89
N LEU A 29 -22.34 -5.70 7.88
CA LEU A 29 -21.25 -4.96 7.22
C LEU A 29 -19.89 -5.30 7.83
N PHE A 30 -19.78 -5.41 9.15
CA PHE A 30 -18.52 -5.80 9.80
C PHE A 30 -18.08 -7.21 9.42
N ILE A 31 -19.01 -8.17 9.40
CA ILE A 31 -18.71 -9.54 8.96
C ILE A 31 -18.21 -9.53 7.51
N MET A 32 -18.91 -8.84 6.61
CA MET A 32 -18.51 -8.79 5.21
C MET A 32 -17.21 -8.01 4.98
N ARG A 33 -16.86 -7.06 5.86
CA ARG A 33 -15.53 -6.41 5.88
C ARG A 33 -14.41 -7.38 6.23
N VAL A 34 -14.65 -8.30 7.17
CA VAL A 34 -13.68 -9.35 7.50
C VAL A 34 -13.49 -10.29 6.29
N VAL A 35 -14.59 -10.71 5.67
CA VAL A 35 -14.56 -11.59 4.47
C VAL A 35 -13.85 -10.89 3.31
N GLN A 36 -14.16 -9.61 3.05
CA GLN A 36 -13.47 -8.79 2.05
C GLN A 36 -11.96 -8.71 2.33
N GLY A 37 -11.58 -8.53 3.60
CA GLY A 37 -10.18 -8.47 4.03
C GLY A 37 -9.42 -9.76 3.76
N ALA A 38 -10.06 -10.92 3.99
CA ALA A 38 -9.48 -12.22 3.66
C ALA A 38 -9.28 -12.38 2.14
N GLY A 39 -10.28 -12.00 1.34
CA GLY A 39 -10.19 -12.00 -0.13
C GLY A 39 -9.08 -11.09 -0.66
N TRP A 40 -8.99 -9.87 -0.09
CA TRP A 40 -7.95 -8.90 -0.41
C TRP A 40 -6.55 -9.46 -0.14
N GLY A 41 -6.29 -9.96 1.08
CA GLY A 41 -4.98 -10.48 1.46
C GLY A 41 -4.51 -11.66 0.61
N LEU A 42 -5.42 -12.59 0.28
CA LEU A 42 -5.12 -13.70 -0.63
C LEU A 42 -4.76 -13.20 -2.04
N SER A 43 -5.56 -12.27 -2.57
CA SER A 43 -5.38 -11.77 -3.93
C SER A 43 -4.13 -10.91 -4.08
N THR A 44 -3.87 -9.97 -3.17
CA THR A 44 -2.70 -9.07 -3.25
C THR A 44 -1.38 -9.83 -3.12
N THR A 45 -1.30 -10.76 -2.17
CA THR A 45 -0.10 -11.59 -1.95
C THR A 45 0.17 -12.49 -3.16
N ALA A 46 -0.87 -13.18 -3.66
CA ALA A 46 -0.74 -14.06 -4.81
C ALA A 46 -0.40 -13.29 -6.09
N THR A 47 -1.04 -12.14 -6.32
CA THR A 47 -0.81 -11.29 -7.49
C THR A 47 0.60 -10.70 -7.49
N GLY A 48 1.09 -10.22 -6.34
CA GLY A 48 2.47 -9.75 -6.20
C GLY A 48 3.50 -10.85 -6.48
N THR A 49 3.25 -12.07 -5.98
CA THR A 49 4.13 -13.23 -6.22
C THR A 49 4.13 -13.66 -7.69
N ILE A 50 2.95 -13.75 -8.31
CA ILE A 50 2.81 -14.06 -9.74
C ILE A 50 3.59 -13.04 -10.59
N ALA A 51 3.48 -11.76 -10.27
CA ALA A 51 4.22 -10.72 -10.97
C ALA A 51 5.73 -10.93 -10.85
N THR A 52 6.25 -11.13 -9.63
CA THR A 52 7.70 -11.33 -9.42
C THR A 52 8.25 -12.59 -10.08
N ASP A 53 7.44 -13.63 -10.22
CA ASP A 53 7.84 -14.90 -10.84
C ASP A 53 7.81 -14.85 -12.36
N LEU A 54 6.83 -14.14 -12.94
CA LEU A 54 6.70 -13.97 -14.40
C LEU A 54 7.76 -13.03 -14.98
N ILE A 55 8.21 -12.04 -14.20
CA ILE A 55 9.15 -11.03 -14.70
C ILE A 55 10.59 -11.59 -14.68
N PRO A 56 11.29 -11.62 -15.83
CA PRO A 56 12.66 -12.11 -15.91
C PRO A 56 13.61 -11.38 -14.95
N PRO A 57 14.55 -12.08 -14.27
CA PRO A 57 15.49 -11.48 -13.31
C PRO A 57 16.21 -10.24 -13.85
N LYS A 58 16.65 -10.27 -15.12
CA LYS A 58 17.37 -9.16 -15.78
C LYS A 58 16.53 -7.89 -15.99
N ARG A 59 15.20 -7.97 -15.92
CA ARG A 59 14.28 -6.83 -16.12
C ARG A 59 13.24 -6.71 -14.99
N ARG A 60 13.55 -7.24 -13.80
CA ARG A 60 12.65 -7.22 -12.63
C ARG A 60 12.21 -5.82 -12.25
N GLY A 61 13.12 -4.86 -12.21
CA GLY A 61 12.79 -3.46 -11.91
C GLY A 61 11.79 -2.87 -12.92
N GLU A 62 11.97 -3.11 -14.22
CA GLU A 62 11.08 -2.60 -15.28
C GLU A 62 9.70 -3.27 -15.22
N GLY A 63 9.64 -4.60 -15.09
CA GLY A 63 8.36 -5.32 -14.98
C GLY A 63 7.60 -4.99 -13.70
N MET A 64 8.30 -4.87 -12.55
CA MET A 64 7.68 -4.45 -11.30
C MET A 64 7.25 -2.99 -11.36
N GLY A 65 7.92 -2.16 -12.17
CA GLY A 65 7.49 -0.82 -12.52
C GLY A 65 6.12 -0.81 -13.22
N TYR A 66 5.93 -1.63 -14.26
CA TYR A 66 4.63 -1.77 -14.94
C TYR A 66 3.55 -2.34 -14.02
N PHE A 67 3.88 -3.37 -13.23
CA PHE A 67 2.96 -3.92 -12.24
C PHE A 67 2.52 -2.84 -11.24
N GLY A 68 3.48 -2.10 -10.70
CA GLY A 68 3.22 -0.99 -9.80
C GLY A 68 2.39 0.13 -10.45
N LEU A 69 2.60 0.42 -11.74
CA LEU A 69 1.86 1.43 -12.47
C LEU A 69 0.34 1.14 -12.48
N SER A 70 -0.06 -0.13 -12.60
CA SER A 70 -1.47 -0.52 -12.48
C SER A 70 -2.07 -0.16 -11.12
N GLY A 71 -1.33 -0.41 -10.03
CA GLY A 71 -1.73 -0.03 -8.68
C GLY A 71 -1.84 1.49 -8.50
N ASN A 72 -0.99 2.26 -9.19
CA ASN A 72 -1.02 3.71 -9.14
C ASN A 72 -2.25 4.29 -9.82
N LEU A 73 -2.58 3.77 -11.01
CA LEU A 73 -3.80 4.16 -11.71
C LEU A 73 -5.02 3.85 -10.83
N ALA A 74 -5.05 2.69 -10.18
CA ALA A 74 -6.12 2.35 -9.24
C ALA A 74 -6.19 3.33 -8.05
N LEU A 75 -5.05 3.73 -7.47
CA LEU A 75 -4.99 4.67 -6.35
C LEU A 75 -5.31 6.12 -6.74
N ALA A 76 -5.07 6.48 -8.00
CA ALA A 76 -5.36 7.79 -8.59
C ALA A 76 -6.85 7.94 -8.90
N PHE A 77 -7.34 7.02 -9.73
CA PHE A 77 -8.67 7.08 -10.29
C PHE A 77 -9.70 6.54 -9.30
N GLY A 78 -9.33 5.63 -8.38
CA GLY A 78 -10.24 5.02 -7.41
C GLY A 78 -10.95 6.06 -6.53
N PRO A 79 -10.22 6.81 -5.67
CA PRO A 79 -10.81 7.85 -4.84
C PRO A 79 -11.43 8.98 -5.66
N ALA A 80 -10.76 9.45 -6.72
CA ALA A 80 -11.26 10.55 -7.54
C ALA A 80 -12.61 10.20 -8.23
N LEU A 81 -12.69 9.06 -8.91
CA LEU A 81 -13.94 8.60 -9.53
C LEU A 81 -14.97 8.23 -8.47
N GLY A 82 -14.57 7.58 -7.38
CA GLY A 82 -15.47 7.18 -6.30
C GLY A 82 -16.16 8.38 -5.65
N LEU A 83 -15.39 9.38 -5.23
CA LEU A 83 -15.90 10.61 -4.62
C LEU A 83 -16.75 11.42 -5.60
N THR A 84 -16.32 11.54 -6.86
CA THR A 84 -17.11 12.23 -7.89
C THR A 84 -18.45 11.52 -8.11
N LEU A 85 -18.44 10.19 -8.24
CA LEU A 85 -19.65 9.39 -8.46
C LEU A 85 -20.61 9.47 -7.28
N THR A 86 -20.13 9.53 -6.03
CA THR A 86 -21.03 9.69 -4.86
C THR A 86 -21.86 10.97 -4.88
N GLY A 87 -21.48 11.98 -5.69
CA GLY A 87 -22.30 13.18 -5.91
C GLY A 87 -23.47 12.98 -6.87
N TYR A 88 -23.45 11.94 -7.71
CA TYR A 88 -24.44 11.74 -8.78
C TYR A 88 -25.21 10.41 -8.68
N ILE A 89 -24.66 9.40 -8.01
CA ILE A 89 -25.26 8.07 -7.89
C ILE A 89 -25.36 7.61 -6.43
N THR A 90 -26.25 6.67 -6.18
CA THR A 90 -26.41 6.06 -4.85
C THR A 90 -25.25 5.11 -4.52
N PHE A 91 -24.97 4.92 -3.22
CA PHE A 91 -23.96 3.98 -2.74
C PHE A 91 -24.21 2.53 -3.21
N THR A 92 -25.48 2.11 -3.33
CA THR A 92 -25.86 0.80 -3.88
C THR A 92 -25.32 0.61 -5.30
N SER A 93 -25.56 1.58 -6.20
CA SER A 93 -25.05 1.53 -7.57
C SER A 93 -23.52 1.56 -7.61
N LEU A 94 -22.89 2.34 -6.73
CA LEU A 94 -21.43 2.41 -6.63
C LEU A 94 -20.83 1.05 -6.25
N PHE A 95 -21.37 0.36 -5.24
CA PHE A 95 -20.89 -0.97 -4.84
C PHE A 95 -21.10 -2.02 -5.93
N LEU A 96 -22.21 -1.96 -6.68
CA LEU A 96 -22.45 -2.85 -7.83
C LEU A 96 -21.43 -2.59 -8.95
N ILE A 97 -21.11 -1.34 -9.26
CA ILE A 97 -20.05 -1.00 -10.23
C ILE A 97 -18.71 -1.60 -9.76
N CYS A 98 -18.33 -1.41 -8.49
CA CYS A 98 -17.11 -2.01 -7.96
C CYS A 98 -17.11 -3.56 -8.05
N ALA A 99 -18.25 -4.21 -7.80
CA ALA A 99 -18.39 -5.65 -7.94
C ALA A 99 -18.23 -6.11 -9.39
N THR A 100 -18.80 -5.39 -10.37
CA THR A 100 -18.62 -5.71 -11.80
C THR A 100 -17.17 -5.54 -12.26
N LEU A 101 -16.47 -4.50 -11.80
CA LEU A 101 -15.03 -4.32 -12.06
C LEU A 101 -14.18 -5.42 -11.42
N GLY A 102 -14.54 -5.87 -10.22
CA GLY A 102 -13.88 -7.02 -9.60
C GLY A 102 -14.13 -8.31 -10.38
N LEU A 103 -15.34 -8.49 -10.93
CA LEU A 103 -15.69 -9.65 -11.75
C LEU A 103 -14.91 -9.66 -13.08
N THR A 104 -14.75 -8.51 -13.73
CA THR A 104 -13.90 -8.42 -14.94
C THR A 104 -12.45 -8.73 -14.62
N ALA A 105 -11.92 -8.26 -13.49
CA ALA A 105 -10.58 -8.63 -13.02
C ALA A 105 -10.44 -10.14 -12.75
N PHE A 106 -11.45 -10.78 -12.16
CA PHE A 106 -11.49 -12.24 -11.98
C PHE A 106 -11.46 -12.99 -13.33
N VAL A 107 -12.28 -12.57 -14.30
CA VAL A 107 -12.31 -13.19 -15.63
C VAL A 107 -10.97 -13.02 -16.34
N LEU A 108 -10.37 -11.83 -16.31
CA LEU A 108 -9.04 -11.59 -16.89
C LEU A 108 -7.95 -12.41 -16.20
N SER A 109 -7.97 -12.49 -14.87
CA SER A 109 -7.00 -13.29 -14.11
C SER A 109 -7.11 -14.79 -14.43
N SER A 110 -8.32 -15.30 -14.68
CA SER A 110 -8.54 -16.70 -15.06
C SER A 110 -7.88 -17.09 -16.40
N ARG A 111 -7.60 -16.10 -17.26
CA ARG A 111 -6.92 -16.30 -18.56
C ARG A 111 -5.41 -16.35 -18.44
N ILE A 112 -4.83 -15.96 -17.30
CA ILE A 112 -3.38 -15.95 -17.10
C ILE A 112 -2.86 -17.39 -16.96
N ARG A 113 -2.09 -17.84 -17.95
CA ARG A 113 -1.37 -19.11 -17.90
C ARG A 113 -0.10 -18.98 -17.06
N TYR A 114 -0.23 -19.21 -15.76
CA TYR A 114 0.91 -19.41 -14.89
C TYR A 114 1.45 -20.83 -15.08
N LYS A 115 2.71 -20.95 -15.55
CA LYS A 115 3.45 -22.21 -15.53
C LYS A 115 3.86 -22.42 -14.08
N ARG A 116 3.30 -23.46 -13.44
CA ARG A 116 3.67 -23.85 -12.08
C ARG A 116 5.19 -24.00 -12.10
N VAL A 117 5.93 -23.13 -11.41
CA VAL A 117 7.33 -23.42 -11.12
C VAL A 117 7.27 -24.77 -10.43
N GLU A 118 7.93 -25.78 -11.02
CA GLU A 118 7.99 -27.11 -10.44
C GLU A 118 8.28 -26.94 -8.96
N GLN A 119 7.39 -27.46 -8.12
CA GLN A 119 7.67 -27.59 -6.70
C GLN A 119 9.00 -28.33 -6.65
N SER A 120 10.07 -27.66 -6.21
CA SER A 120 11.28 -28.35 -5.80
C SER A 120 10.84 -29.52 -4.94
N GLU A 121 11.25 -30.74 -5.32
CA GLU A 121 10.86 -32.00 -4.68
C GLU A 121 11.21 -32.07 -3.18
N HIS A 122 11.82 -31.03 -2.61
CA HIS A 122 11.88 -30.85 -1.18
C HIS A 122 10.52 -30.43 -0.60
N LYS A 123 9.63 -31.42 -0.48
CA LYS A 123 8.63 -31.44 0.59
C LYS A 123 9.38 -31.39 1.93
N SER A 124 9.61 -30.19 2.46
CA SER A 124 9.90 -30.05 3.89
C SER A 124 8.67 -30.54 4.65
N THR A 125 8.79 -31.73 5.23
CA THR A 125 7.79 -32.45 6.01
C THR A 125 7.54 -31.86 7.40
N THR A 126 7.80 -30.57 7.58
CA THR A 126 7.39 -29.86 8.81
C THR A 126 6.75 -28.54 8.43
N VAL A 127 5.43 -28.44 8.61
CA VAL A 127 4.74 -27.14 8.68
C VAL A 127 5.21 -26.50 9.98
N LYS A 128 6.40 -25.90 9.98
CA LYS A 128 6.73 -24.90 10.99
C LYS A 128 5.81 -23.72 10.68
N PHE A 129 5.06 -23.27 11.68
CA PHE A 129 4.30 -22.02 11.64
C PHE A 129 5.27 -20.82 11.57
N ASP A 130 6.04 -20.73 10.50
CA ASP A 130 6.93 -19.61 10.24
C ASP A 130 6.13 -18.59 9.43
N ILE A 131 5.32 -17.82 10.15
CA ILE A 131 4.34 -16.87 9.60
C ILE A 131 5.05 -15.67 8.95
N PHE A 132 6.28 -15.36 9.39
CA PHE A 132 7.03 -14.20 8.95
C PHE A 132 8.41 -14.56 8.43
N GLU A 133 8.83 -13.93 7.34
CA GLU A 133 10.20 -14.06 6.83
C GLU A 133 11.12 -13.09 7.58
N LYS A 134 12.11 -13.63 8.31
CA LYS A 134 12.98 -12.82 9.18
C LYS A 134 13.80 -11.78 8.42
N SER A 135 14.22 -12.07 7.18
CA SER A 135 14.95 -11.11 6.36
C SER A 135 14.07 -9.93 5.91
N ALA A 136 12.78 -10.18 5.69
CA ALA A 136 11.82 -9.15 5.30
C ALA A 136 11.36 -8.25 6.47
N LEU A 137 11.57 -8.65 7.73
CA LEU A 137 11.07 -7.91 8.89
C LEU A 137 11.60 -6.47 8.96
N ARG A 138 12.89 -6.26 8.66
CA ARG A 138 13.52 -4.93 8.76
C ARG A 138 12.84 -3.90 7.82
N PRO A 139 12.76 -4.13 6.50
CA PRO A 139 12.03 -3.23 5.61
C PRO A 139 10.53 -3.15 5.94
N SER A 140 9.91 -4.26 6.37
CA SER A 140 8.47 -4.29 6.65
C SER A 140 8.07 -3.45 7.87
N VAL A 141 8.90 -3.43 8.92
CA VAL A 141 8.66 -2.59 10.11
C VAL A 141 8.81 -1.10 9.78
N LEU A 142 9.78 -0.73 8.95
CA LEU A 142 9.90 0.66 8.48
C LEU A 142 8.66 1.07 7.68
N LEU A 143 8.24 0.22 6.76
CA LEU A 143 7.03 0.44 5.96
C LEU A 143 5.79 0.59 6.85
N LEU A 144 5.66 -0.20 7.91
CA LEU A 144 4.53 -0.12 8.85
C LEU A 144 4.36 1.32 9.34
N PHE A 145 5.41 1.96 9.85
CA PHE A 145 5.34 3.34 10.35
C PHE A 145 5.05 4.38 9.26
N ILE A 146 5.53 4.15 8.04
CA ILE A 146 5.20 5.00 6.89
C ILE A 146 3.72 4.85 6.50
N THR A 147 3.19 3.64 6.48
CA THR A 147 1.83 3.32 6.00
C THR A 147 0.72 3.70 6.97
N VAL A 148 1.04 3.92 8.25
CA VAL A 148 0.14 4.60 9.20
C VAL A 148 -0.40 5.90 8.61
N THR A 149 0.46 6.70 7.96
CA THR A 149 0.06 7.98 7.33
C THR A 149 -1.00 7.81 6.25
N PHE A 150 -0.91 6.73 5.47
CA PHE A 150 -1.84 6.45 4.38
C PHE A 150 -3.25 6.17 4.93
N GLY A 151 -3.35 5.49 6.08
CA GLY A 151 -4.62 5.28 6.77
C GLY A 151 -5.29 6.60 7.19
N GLY A 152 -4.49 7.58 7.63
CA GLY A 152 -4.94 8.93 7.96
C GLY A 152 -5.46 9.69 6.74
N ILE A 153 -4.66 9.74 5.67
CA ILE A 153 -5.02 10.41 4.42
C ILE A 153 -6.30 9.82 3.82
N ALA A 154 -6.35 8.49 3.65
CA ALA A 154 -7.47 7.83 2.99
C ALA A 154 -8.79 7.96 3.77
N SER A 155 -8.73 7.99 5.10
CA SER A 155 -9.94 7.96 5.94
C SER A 155 -10.42 9.35 6.38
N PHE A 156 -9.50 10.29 6.61
CA PHE A 156 -9.81 11.56 7.29
C PHE A 156 -9.49 12.81 6.47
N LEU A 157 -8.70 12.72 5.38
CA LEU A 157 -8.39 13.89 4.58
C LEU A 157 -9.62 14.53 3.93
N PRO A 158 -10.54 13.78 3.31
CA PRO A 158 -11.76 14.38 2.75
C PRO A 158 -12.56 15.15 3.81
N ILE A 159 -12.72 14.56 5.00
CA ILE A 159 -13.46 15.16 6.11
C ILE A 159 -12.74 16.41 6.65
N TYR A 160 -11.41 16.38 6.71
CA TYR A 160 -10.62 17.50 7.17
C TYR A 160 -10.68 18.68 6.21
N VAL A 161 -10.56 18.41 4.91
CA VAL A 161 -10.64 19.40 3.83
C VAL A 161 -12.01 20.07 3.82
N GLU A 162 -13.09 19.29 3.93
CA GLU A 162 -14.46 19.78 4.05
C GLU A 162 -14.63 20.70 5.27
N LYS A 163 -14.15 20.29 6.45
CA LYS A 163 -14.25 21.10 7.68
C LYS A 163 -13.38 22.36 7.67
N SER A 164 -12.26 22.33 6.96
CA SER A 164 -11.38 23.49 6.79
C SER A 164 -11.90 24.47 5.74
N GLY A 165 -12.99 24.16 5.02
CA GLY A 165 -13.52 25.00 3.96
C GLY A 165 -12.60 25.10 2.74
N VAL A 166 -11.75 24.09 2.53
CA VAL A 166 -10.87 24.00 1.37
C VAL A 166 -11.58 23.13 0.33
N ASP A 167 -11.67 23.59 -0.91
CA ASP A 167 -12.25 22.82 -2.01
C ASP A 167 -11.17 22.00 -2.75
N GLY A 168 -11.60 21.05 -3.58
CA GLY A 168 -10.74 20.35 -4.53
C GLY A 168 -10.01 19.13 -3.97
N ILE A 169 -10.65 18.35 -3.08
CA ILE A 169 -10.07 17.10 -2.54
C ILE A 169 -9.72 16.11 -3.66
N GLU A 170 -10.50 16.04 -4.74
CA GLU A 170 -10.21 15.20 -5.90
C GLU A 170 -8.86 15.55 -6.56
N LEU A 171 -8.47 16.83 -6.56
CA LEU A 171 -7.19 17.27 -7.11
C LEU A 171 -6.01 16.80 -6.25
N TYR A 172 -6.19 16.66 -4.94
CA TYR A 172 -5.16 16.08 -4.07
C TYR A 172 -4.78 14.67 -4.54
N PHE A 173 -5.78 13.79 -4.74
CA PHE A 173 -5.52 12.41 -5.16
C PHE A 173 -4.96 12.31 -6.58
N LEU A 174 -5.36 13.21 -7.48
CA LEU A 174 -4.82 13.30 -8.83
C LEU A 174 -3.34 13.72 -8.82
N VAL A 175 -3.00 14.80 -8.11
CA VAL A 175 -1.62 15.28 -7.98
C VAL A 175 -0.75 14.24 -7.27
N TYR A 176 -1.26 13.65 -6.18
CA TYR A 176 -0.58 12.56 -5.47
C TYR A 176 -0.20 11.42 -6.43
N ALA A 177 -1.16 10.96 -7.23
CA ALA A 177 -0.92 9.88 -8.18
C ALA A 177 0.07 10.25 -9.29
N LEU A 178 -0.03 11.45 -9.85
CA LEU A 178 0.90 11.94 -10.87
C LEU A 178 2.34 11.91 -10.34
N PHE A 179 2.57 12.51 -9.17
CA PHE A 179 3.91 12.57 -8.58
C PHE A 179 4.40 11.20 -8.08
N LEU A 180 3.49 10.34 -7.64
CA LEU A 180 3.79 8.95 -7.32
C LEU A 180 4.26 8.18 -8.56
N MET A 181 3.60 8.35 -9.71
CA MET A 181 4.04 7.77 -10.98
C MET A 181 5.41 8.29 -11.41
N ILE A 182 5.61 9.62 -11.34
CA ILE A 182 6.90 10.27 -11.66
C ILE A 182 8.00 9.68 -10.78
N SER A 183 7.78 9.62 -9.46
CA SER A 183 8.77 9.11 -8.51
C SER A 183 9.24 7.70 -8.82
N ARG A 184 8.32 6.82 -9.20
CA ARG A 184 8.67 5.42 -9.50
C ARG A 184 9.60 5.26 -10.70
N LEU A 185 9.52 6.15 -11.69
CA LEU A 185 10.41 6.12 -12.86
C LEU A 185 11.88 6.36 -12.47
N PHE A 186 12.11 7.18 -11.45
CA PHE A 186 13.45 7.52 -10.97
C PHE A 186 13.91 6.63 -9.82
N ALA A 187 13.03 6.34 -8.86
CA ALA A 187 13.33 5.58 -7.66
C ALA A 187 13.85 4.18 -7.96
N GLY A 188 13.26 3.47 -8.94
CA GLY A 188 13.74 2.15 -9.37
C GLY A 188 15.18 2.19 -9.89
N LYS A 189 15.49 3.15 -10.76
CA LYS A 189 16.84 3.33 -11.33
C LYS A 189 17.88 3.69 -10.26
N ILE A 190 17.50 4.53 -9.30
CA ILE A 190 18.40 4.93 -8.21
C ILE A 190 18.63 3.75 -7.25
N TYR A 191 17.58 3.01 -6.91
CA TYR A 191 17.66 1.83 -6.06
C TYR A 191 18.58 0.77 -6.66
N ASP A 192 18.42 0.45 -7.95
CA ASP A 192 19.24 -0.57 -8.60
C ASP A 192 20.72 -0.18 -8.69
N ARG A 193 21.04 1.12 -8.74
CA ARG A 193 22.43 1.62 -8.85
C ARG A 193 23.11 1.90 -7.51
N LYS A 194 22.36 2.38 -6.53
CA LYS A 194 22.90 2.93 -5.28
C LYS A 194 22.29 2.32 -4.02
N GLY A 195 21.31 1.41 -4.16
CA GLY A 195 20.64 0.75 -3.05
C GLY A 195 19.61 1.63 -2.32
N HIS A 196 19.06 1.10 -1.23
CA HIS A 196 18.01 1.74 -0.44
C HIS A 196 18.46 3.05 0.24
N LEU A 197 19.75 3.21 0.55
CA LEU A 197 20.28 4.37 1.28
C LEU A 197 20.07 5.70 0.55
N TYR A 198 20.06 5.69 -0.78
CA TYR A 198 19.90 6.90 -1.59
C TYR A 198 18.45 7.21 -1.95
N VAL A 199 17.51 6.32 -1.58
CA VAL A 199 16.09 6.47 -1.90
C VAL A 199 15.25 6.64 -0.63
N PHE A 200 15.51 5.83 0.39
CA PHE A 200 14.67 5.79 1.59
C PHE A 200 14.73 7.07 2.43
N PRO A 201 15.90 7.59 2.86
CA PRO A 201 15.96 8.85 3.64
C PRO A 201 15.35 10.08 2.94
N PRO A 202 15.70 10.40 1.67
CA PRO A 202 15.11 11.57 1.01
C PRO A 202 13.61 11.38 0.76
N GLY A 203 13.17 10.18 0.36
CA GLY A 203 11.74 9.89 0.18
C GLY A 203 10.96 10.02 1.49
N THR A 204 11.51 9.53 2.60
CA THR A 204 10.89 9.63 3.92
C THR A 204 10.84 11.08 4.42
N ALA A 205 11.87 11.89 4.14
CA ALA A 205 11.87 13.32 4.43
C ALA A 205 10.76 14.07 3.66
N LEU A 206 10.53 13.73 2.39
CA LEU A 206 9.43 14.30 1.61
C LEU A 206 8.06 13.95 2.22
N ILE A 207 7.86 12.70 2.65
CA ILE A 207 6.65 12.27 3.36
C ILE A 207 6.47 13.07 4.66
N LEU A 208 7.55 13.26 5.43
CA LEU A 208 7.52 14.00 6.68
C LEU A 208 7.06 15.45 6.46
N VAL A 209 7.66 16.14 5.49
CA VAL A 209 7.29 17.52 5.14
C VAL A 209 5.84 17.59 4.64
N ALA A 210 5.41 16.60 3.84
CA ALA A 210 4.01 16.54 3.39
C ALA A 210 3.02 16.42 4.56
N MET A 211 3.33 15.60 5.57
CA MET A 211 2.49 15.48 6.77
C MET A 211 2.44 16.78 7.58
N LEU A 212 3.55 17.52 7.67
CA LEU A 212 3.57 18.83 8.34
C LEU A 212 2.72 19.86 7.58
N PHE A 213 2.77 19.88 6.25
CA PHE A 213 1.87 20.72 5.46
C PHE A 213 0.40 20.29 5.56
N LEU A 214 0.09 19.00 5.66
CA LEU A 214 -1.29 18.59 5.93
C LEU A 214 -1.74 18.93 7.35
N SER A 215 -0.84 18.98 8.33
CA SER A 215 -1.19 19.45 9.68
C SER A 215 -1.53 20.94 9.70
N TRP A 216 -0.99 21.71 8.76
CA TRP A 216 -1.26 23.13 8.59
C TRP A 216 -1.86 23.36 7.20
N LEU A 217 -3.18 23.15 7.09
CA LEU A 217 -3.92 23.18 5.83
C LEU A 217 -4.74 24.48 5.67
N PRO A 218 -4.12 25.63 5.32
CA PRO A 218 -4.82 26.90 5.19
C PRO A 218 -5.56 27.08 3.86
N ASN A 219 -5.10 26.42 2.79
CA ASN A 219 -5.63 26.59 1.44
C ASN A 219 -5.31 25.40 0.53
N ILE A 220 -5.95 25.39 -0.65
CA ILE A 220 -5.74 24.38 -1.70
C ILE A 220 -4.28 24.29 -2.18
N GLY A 221 -3.55 25.40 -2.24
CA GLY A 221 -2.16 25.41 -2.68
C GLY A 221 -1.26 24.55 -1.80
N VAL A 222 -1.37 24.70 -0.47
CA VAL A 222 -0.65 23.87 0.49
C VAL A 222 -1.06 22.40 0.38
N MET A 223 -2.35 22.13 0.16
CA MET A 223 -2.86 20.77 -0.06
C MET A 223 -2.20 20.09 -1.28
N LEU A 224 -2.10 20.80 -2.41
CA LEU A 224 -1.51 20.26 -3.64
C LEU A 224 0.01 20.08 -3.52
N ILE A 225 0.71 20.99 -2.83
CA ILE A 225 2.14 20.81 -2.51
C ILE A 225 2.32 19.56 -1.65
N ALA A 226 1.48 19.37 -0.63
CA ALA A 226 1.52 18.17 0.20
C ALA A 226 1.23 16.89 -0.59
N ALA A 227 0.28 16.90 -1.52
CA ALA A 227 0.03 15.79 -2.44
C ALA A 227 1.26 15.44 -3.28
N ALA A 228 1.91 16.45 -3.86
CA ALA A 228 3.10 16.25 -4.69
C ALA A 228 4.26 15.66 -3.87
N LEU A 229 4.53 16.21 -2.69
CA LEU A 229 5.59 15.72 -1.80
C LEU A 229 5.31 14.31 -1.28
N TYR A 230 4.07 14.04 -0.86
CA TYR A 230 3.67 12.71 -0.39
C TYR A 230 3.72 11.69 -1.53
N GLY A 231 3.27 12.06 -2.73
CA GLY A 231 3.36 11.23 -3.93
C GLY A 231 4.80 10.89 -4.29
N LEU A 232 5.69 11.90 -4.30
CA LEU A 232 7.11 11.70 -4.55
C LEU A 232 7.74 10.77 -3.51
N GLY A 233 7.53 11.05 -2.23
CA GLY A 233 8.13 10.29 -1.14
C GLY A 233 7.60 8.86 -1.07
N PHE A 234 6.29 8.68 -1.00
CA PHE A 234 5.66 7.36 -0.89
C PHE A 234 5.90 6.51 -2.15
N GLY A 235 5.86 7.13 -3.33
CA GLY A 235 6.18 6.49 -4.61
C GLY A 235 7.59 5.94 -4.71
N ALA A 236 8.55 6.55 -4.00
CA ALA A 236 9.93 6.06 -3.92
C ALA A 236 10.10 5.01 -2.81
N VAL A 237 9.60 5.30 -1.60
CA VAL A 237 9.85 4.51 -0.38
C VAL A 237 9.23 3.12 -0.46
N GLN A 238 7.96 3.01 -0.86
CA GLN A 238 7.23 1.74 -0.87
C GLN A 238 7.91 0.67 -1.75
N PRO A 239 8.19 0.90 -3.05
CA PRO A 239 8.83 -0.12 -3.89
C PRO A 239 10.27 -0.42 -3.47
N THR A 240 11.01 0.57 -2.95
CA THR A 240 12.36 0.36 -2.43
C THR A 240 12.39 -0.60 -1.25
N LEU A 241 11.49 -0.41 -0.27
CA LEU A 241 11.40 -1.33 0.87
C LEU A 241 10.90 -2.71 0.45
N GLN A 242 9.99 -2.79 -0.53
CA GLN A 242 9.53 -4.07 -1.06
C GLN A 242 10.67 -4.83 -1.74
N ALA A 243 11.43 -4.15 -2.60
CA ALA A 243 12.58 -4.74 -3.29
C ALA A 243 13.63 -5.22 -2.27
N TRP A 244 13.90 -4.43 -1.23
CA TRP A 244 14.79 -4.84 -0.14
C TRP A 244 14.27 -6.09 0.57
N ALA A 245 12.99 -6.15 0.92
CA ALA A 245 12.38 -7.31 1.59
C ALA A 245 12.49 -8.60 0.77
N VAL A 246 12.31 -8.50 -0.56
CA VAL A 246 12.31 -9.66 -1.46
C VAL A 246 13.71 -10.08 -1.88
N ASN A 247 14.65 -9.14 -2.01
CA ASN A 247 16.04 -9.43 -2.41
C ASN A 247 16.84 -10.11 -1.28
N ASP A 248 16.58 -9.75 -0.02
CA ASP A 248 17.22 -10.38 1.14
C ASP A 248 16.59 -11.75 1.49
N ALA A 249 15.48 -12.13 0.85
CA ALA A 249 14.80 -13.39 1.08
C ALA A 249 15.37 -14.52 0.19
N PRO A 250 15.53 -15.74 0.74
CA PRO A 250 15.86 -16.93 -0.06
C PRO A 250 14.88 -17.11 -1.23
N ASP A 251 15.36 -17.60 -2.37
CA ASP A 251 14.54 -17.76 -3.59
C ASP A 251 13.24 -18.55 -3.33
N ASN A 252 13.30 -19.57 -2.48
CA ASN A 252 12.15 -20.41 -2.10
C ASN A 252 11.20 -19.76 -1.07
N ARG A 253 11.53 -18.57 -0.53
CA ARG A 253 10.73 -17.85 0.49
C ARG A 253 10.34 -16.43 0.08
N ARG A 254 10.56 -16.04 -1.18
CA ARG A 254 10.11 -14.72 -1.70
C ARG A 254 8.61 -14.47 -1.53
N GLY A 255 7.78 -15.51 -1.65
CA GLY A 255 6.35 -15.42 -1.36
C GLY A 255 6.07 -15.04 0.10
N MET A 256 6.80 -15.60 1.05
CA MET A 256 6.69 -15.28 2.48
C MET A 256 7.21 -13.88 2.79
N ALA A 257 8.25 -13.42 2.09
CA ALA A 257 8.75 -12.05 2.20
C ALA A 257 7.71 -11.02 1.75
N ASN A 258 7.07 -11.23 0.60
CA ASN A 258 5.95 -10.39 0.15
C ASN A 258 4.77 -10.46 1.13
N ALA A 259 4.42 -11.64 1.64
CA ALA A 259 3.35 -11.79 2.63
C ALA A 259 3.64 -10.98 3.90
N THR A 260 4.87 -11.04 4.42
CA THR A 260 5.32 -10.26 5.58
C THR A 260 5.22 -8.77 5.31
N PHE A 261 5.71 -8.33 4.14
CA PHE A 261 5.71 -6.93 3.71
C PHE A 261 4.30 -6.36 3.60
N PHE A 262 3.41 -7.02 2.86
CA PHE A 262 2.03 -6.58 2.69
C PHE A 262 1.22 -6.71 3.98
N SER A 263 1.52 -7.69 4.84
CA SER A 263 0.89 -7.77 6.16
C SER A 263 1.22 -6.55 7.01
N CYS A 264 2.50 -6.13 7.06
CA CYS A 264 2.89 -4.92 7.77
C CYS A 264 2.31 -3.65 7.14
N PHE A 265 2.21 -3.59 5.80
CA PHE A 265 1.56 -2.50 5.08
C PHE A 265 0.09 -2.37 5.51
N ASP A 266 -0.70 -3.44 5.38
CA ASP A 266 -2.13 -3.43 5.67
C ASP A 266 -2.37 -3.18 7.17
N PHE A 267 -1.52 -3.75 8.03
CA PHE A 267 -1.58 -3.51 9.47
C PHE A 267 -1.30 -2.04 9.80
N GLY A 268 -0.28 -1.43 9.21
CA GLY A 268 0.02 0.00 9.38
C GLY A 268 -1.14 0.90 8.97
N VAL A 269 -1.73 0.66 7.78
CA VAL A 269 -2.90 1.41 7.31
C VAL A 269 -4.09 1.28 8.27
N ARG A 270 -4.39 0.07 8.74
CA ARG A 270 -5.51 -0.17 9.67
C ARG A 270 -5.28 0.46 11.04
N VAL A 271 -4.10 0.28 11.61
CA VAL A 271 -3.73 0.88 12.90
C VAL A 271 -3.78 2.40 12.81
N GLY A 272 -3.28 2.98 11.72
CA GLY A 272 -3.37 4.42 11.47
C GLY A 272 -4.81 4.91 11.45
N ALA A 273 -5.69 4.27 10.66
CA ALA A 273 -7.10 4.67 10.60
C ALA A 273 -7.81 4.61 11.97
N ILE A 274 -7.55 3.57 12.78
CA ILE A 274 -8.15 3.41 14.10
C ILE A 274 -7.62 4.45 15.09
N LEU A 275 -6.29 4.58 15.21
CA LEU A 275 -5.67 5.52 16.13
C LEU A 275 -6.03 6.96 15.79
N PHE A 276 -5.99 7.32 14.50
CA PHE A 276 -6.31 8.65 14.05
C PHE A 276 -7.78 9.01 14.22
N GLY A 277 -8.70 8.05 14.18
CA GLY A 277 -10.10 8.29 14.53
C GLY A 277 -10.28 8.78 15.97
N GLN A 278 -9.55 8.17 16.92
CA GLN A 278 -9.57 8.59 18.32
C GLN A 278 -8.91 9.96 18.50
N ILE A 279 -7.74 10.17 17.88
CA ILE A 279 -7.04 11.45 17.93
C ILE A 279 -7.91 12.58 17.34
N ALA A 280 -8.58 12.32 16.23
CA ALA A 280 -9.50 13.27 15.59
C ALA A 280 -10.64 13.69 16.51
N SER A 281 -11.22 12.75 17.27
CA SER A 281 -12.33 13.05 18.17
C SER A 281 -11.96 13.92 19.37
N VAL A 282 -10.72 13.82 19.86
CA VAL A 282 -10.28 14.53 21.09
C VAL A 282 -9.54 15.82 20.76
N PHE A 283 -8.62 15.77 19.79
CA PHE A 283 -7.70 16.87 19.49
C PHE A 283 -7.96 17.52 18.12
N GLY A 284 -8.91 17.01 17.35
CA GLY A 284 -9.22 17.48 16.01
C GLY A 284 -8.31 16.90 14.92
N TYR A 285 -8.66 17.18 13.67
CA TYR A 285 -8.05 16.55 12.49
C TYR A 285 -6.60 16.97 12.23
N HIS A 286 -6.19 18.18 12.62
CA HIS A 286 -4.81 18.64 12.42
C HIS A 286 -3.80 17.72 13.15
N MET A 287 -4.15 17.23 14.35
CA MET A 287 -3.30 16.33 15.12
C MET A 287 -3.10 14.96 14.47
N ILE A 288 -3.99 14.54 13.57
CA ILE A 288 -3.82 13.31 12.79
C ILE A 288 -2.51 13.41 11.99
N TYR A 289 -2.32 14.51 11.27
CA TYR A 289 -1.17 14.68 10.40
C TYR A 289 0.11 15.02 11.18
N LEU A 290 0.00 15.72 12.30
CA LEU A 290 1.14 15.95 13.18
C LEU A 290 1.66 14.64 13.81
N THR A 291 0.76 13.78 14.30
CA THR A 291 1.14 12.48 14.86
C THR A 291 1.61 11.51 13.77
N ALA A 292 1.04 11.59 12.58
CA ALA A 292 1.55 10.89 11.39
C ALA A 292 2.98 11.33 11.04
N ALA A 293 3.30 12.62 11.10
CA ALA A 293 4.67 13.13 10.93
C ALA A 293 5.62 12.53 11.98
N GLY A 294 5.18 12.43 13.24
CA GLY A 294 5.93 11.75 14.30
C GLY A 294 6.23 10.27 13.98
N SER A 295 5.26 9.53 13.45
CA SER A 295 5.44 8.14 13.00
C SER A 295 6.48 8.02 11.88
N VAL A 296 6.45 8.94 10.91
CA VAL A 296 7.41 8.98 9.80
C VAL A 296 8.82 9.31 10.29
N LEU A 297 8.93 10.28 11.20
CA LEU A 297 10.21 10.62 11.83
C LEU A 297 10.77 9.44 12.61
N PHE A 298 9.94 8.71 13.35
CA PHE A 298 10.35 7.50 14.04
C PHE A 298 10.88 6.43 13.06
N SER A 299 10.20 6.24 11.92
CA SER A 299 10.69 5.34 10.87
C SER A 299 12.06 5.75 10.34
N LEU A 300 12.31 7.05 10.14
CA LEU A 300 13.58 7.56 9.66
C LEU A 300 14.71 7.32 10.68
N LEU A 301 14.45 7.61 11.96
CA LEU A 301 15.40 7.38 13.05
C LEU A 301 15.71 5.88 13.23
N LEU A 302 14.67 5.03 13.15
CA LEU A 302 14.84 3.58 13.22
C LEU A 302 15.73 3.08 12.08
N TYR A 303 15.53 3.59 10.86
CA TYR A 303 16.39 3.25 9.73
C TYR A 303 17.85 3.66 9.95
N VAL A 304 18.09 4.90 10.42
CA VAL A 304 19.45 5.37 10.73
C VAL A 304 20.11 4.51 11.80
N TYR A 305 19.38 4.16 12.87
CA TYR A 305 19.87 3.26 13.91
C TYR A 305 20.24 1.87 13.36
N LEU A 306 19.37 1.27 12.55
CA LEU A 306 19.64 -0.04 11.93
C LEU A 306 20.86 -0.01 11.01
N TYR A 307 21.03 1.08 10.26
CA TYR A 307 22.15 1.28 9.35
C TYR A 307 23.48 1.42 10.10
N ILE A 308 23.53 2.27 11.14
CA ILE A 308 24.72 2.46 11.97
C ILE A 308 25.12 1.12 12.63
N ARG A 309 24.14 0.39 13.17
CA ARG A 309 24.39 -0.91 13.83
C ARG A 309 24.93 -1.97 12.87
N ALA A 310 24.50 -1.97 11.61
CA ALA A 310 25.01 -2.88 10.60
C ALA A 310 26.49 -2.59 10.28
N ASN A 311 26.84 -1.32 10.05
CA ASN A 311 28.21 -0.92 9.76
C ASN A 311 29.18 -1.17 10.92
N ILE A 312 28.73 -1.01 12.17
CA ILE A 312 29.57 -1.31 13.35
C ILE A 312 29.90 -2.81 13.42
N ARG A 313 28.96 -3.70 13.04
CA ARG A 313 29.18 -5.15 13.04
C ARG A 313 30.09 -5.63 11.93
N GLU A 314 30.17 -4.91 10.81
CA GLU A 314 31.10 -5.23 9.71
C GLU A 314 32.52 -4.73 10.00
N ALA A 315 32.68 -3.75 10.90
CA ALA A 315 33.97 -3.21 11.34
C ALA A 315 34.59 -3.95 12.55
N SER A 316 33.86 -4.89 13.16
CA SER A 316 34.26 -5.68 14.34
C SER A 316 34.50 -7.14 13.98
#